data_AF-A0A6L7SSI8-F1
#
_entry.id   AF-A0A6L7SSI8-F1
#
_cell.length_a   1.000
_cell.length_b   1.000
_cell.length_c   1.000
_cell.angle_alpha   90.00
_cell.angle_beta   90.00
_cell.angle_gamma   90.00
#
_symmetry.space_group_name_H-M   'P 1'
#
loop_
_entity.id
_entity.type
_entity.pdbx_description
1 polymer ?
#
loop_
_entity_poly.entity_id
_entity_poly.type
_entity_poly.pdbx_seq_one_letter_code
_entity_poly.pdbx_strand_id
1 'polypeptide(L)'
;MEEILDITGETTITNARATPPAGQPPRGLSAGMHEDASERREALAEAVEESLFRPLTAEEMEDLGAPGLAITPSLIRALRNMEPGLRESAVERISTEIALLRSLEKVNLARRVILAGASLPEVQASPAREMIMQEALPLLESEASLLKDEYDLRTRAASSTAAAVIRSDIRRQQGAGSGQNLSPTAPTSQGAQQ
;
A
#
# COMPACT_ATOMS: atom_id res chain seq x y z
N MET A 1 -18.03 8.47 -7.02
CA MET A 1 -18.74 7.49 -6.17
C MET A 1 -18.94 6.20 -6.99
N GLU A 2 -17.87 5.70 -7.60
CA GLU A 2 -17.92 4.70 -8.69
C GLU A 2 -17.12 3.41 -8.35
N GLU A 3 -16.30 3.46 -7.30
CA GLU A 3 -15.32 2.42 -6.95
C GLU A 3 -15.89 1.29 -6.06
N ILE A 4 -17.12 1.44 -5.55
CA ILE A 4 -17.78 0.40 -4.72
C ILE A 4 -18.41 -0.71 -5.59
N LEU A 5 -18.43 -0.55 -6.92
CA LEU A 5 -19.15 -1.45 -7.82
C LEU A 5 -18.29 -2.61 -8.37
N ASP A 6 -16.98 -2.62 -8.15
CA ASP A 6 -16.04 -3.60 -8.74
C ASP A 6 -15.58 -4.69 -7.75
N ILE A 7 -16.22 -4.78 -6.58
CA ILE A 7 -15.73 -5.63 -5.48
C ILE A 7 -16.32 -7.05 -5.50
N THR A 8 -17.47 -7.22 -6.16
CA THR A 8 -18.25 -8.47 -6.10
C THR A 8 -18.40 -9.18 -7.44
N GLY A 9 -18.00 -8.56 -8.56
CA GLY A 9 -18.16 -9.17 -9.89
C GLY A 9 -19.61 -9.31 -10.40
N GLU A 10 -20.59 -9.42 -9.51
CA GLU A 10 -22.04 -9.39 -9.72
C GLU A 10 -22.62 -9.20 -8.30
N THR A 11 -23.32 -8.12 -7.97
CA THR A 11 -24.77 -8.09 -8.11
C THR A 11 -25.24 -6.65 -7.89
N THR A 12 -25.58 -5.96 -8.98
CA THR A 12 -26.44 -4.79 -8.89
C THR A 12 -27.82 -5.30 -8.49
N ILE A 13 -28.17 -5.28 -7.19
CA ILE A 13 -29.56 -5.49 -6.76
C ILE A 13 -30.33 -4.21 -7.08
N THR A 14 -30.59 -3.98 -8.36
CA THR A 14 -31.58 -2.99 -8.80
C THR A 14 -32.76 -3.76 -9.34
N ASN A 15 -33.95 -3.39 -8.89
CA ASN A 15 -35.26 -3.87 -9.33
C ASN A 15 -35.59 -3.50 -10.79
N ALA A 16 -34.58 -3.35 -11.64
CA ALA A 16 -34.73 -3.04 -13.05
C ALA A 16 -33.65 -3.79 -13.84
N ARG A 17 -34.11 -4.52 -14.85
CA ARG A 17 -33.36 -5.19 -15.91
C ARG A 17 -32.24 -4.30 -16.46
N ALA A 18 -31.06 -4.38 -15.87
CA ALA A 18 -29.85 -3.74 -16.39
C ALA A 18 -28.96 -4.83 -16.98
N THR A 19 -28.80 -4.79 -18.30
CA THR A 19 -27.79 -5.59 -19.01
C THR A 19 -26.42 -5.18 -18.51
N PRO A 20 -25.53 -6.11 -18.11
CA PRO A 20 -24.15 -5.78 -17.76
C PRO A 20 -23.46 -5.07 -18.93
N PRO A 21 -22.58 -4.07 -18.69
CA PRO A 21 -21.73 -3.54 -19.75
C PRO A 21 -20.95 -4.71 -20.39
N ALA A 22 -21.13 -4.89 -21.69
CA ALA A 22 -20.52 -6.00 -22.41
C ALA A 22 -19.00 -5.80 -22.49
N GLY A 23 -18.24 -6.77 -21.97
CA GLY A 23 -16.85 -6.99 -22.40
C GLY A 23 -15.80 -7.17 -21.31
N GLN A 24 -16.11 -6.97 -20.03
CA GLN A 24 -15.14 -7.17 -18.96
C GLN A 24 -15.59 -8.31 -18.03
N PRO A 25 -14.86 -9.43 -17.96
CA PRO A 25 -15.19 -10.48 -17.02
C PRO A 25 -15.13 -9.91 -15.58
N PRO A 26 -15.95 -10.44 -14.65
CA PRO A 26 -15.86 -10.12 -13.24
C PRO A 26 -14.40 -10.17 -12.77
N ARG A 27 -13.83 -9.02 -12.41
CA ARG A 27 -12.49 -8.94 -11.85
C ARG A 27 -12.66 -9.08 -10.34
N GLY A 28 -12.28 -10.23 -9.78
CA GLY A 28 -12.32 -10.44 -8.34
C GLY A 28 -11.47 -9.41 -7.59
N LEU A 29 -11.67 -9.28 -6.27
CA LEU A 29 -10.94 -8.36 -5.40
C LEU A 29 -9.41 -8.40 -5.57
N SER A 30 -8.87 -9.57 -5.85
CA SER A 30 -7.45 -9.77 -6.13
C SER A 30 -6.97 -9.07 -7.41
N ALA A 31 -7.78 -9.06 -8.46
CA ALA A 31 -7.43 -8.36 -9.71
C ALA A 31 -7.42 -6.83 -9.51
N GLY A 32 -8.46 -6.30 -8.87
CA GLY A 32 -8.50 -4.88 -8.50
C GLY A 32 -7.35 -4.46 -7.58
N MET A 33 -6.92 -5.36 -6.67
CA MET A 33 -5.74 -5.13 -5.83
C MET A 33 -4.45 -5.04 -6.64
N HIS A 34 -4.24 -5.87 -7.65
CA HIS A 34 -3.03 -5.81 -8.48
C HIS A 34 -2.98 -4.57 -9.36
N GLU A 35 -4.13 -4.09 -9.82
CA GLU A 35 -4.25 -2.83 -10.56
C GLU A 35 -3.90 -1.64 -9.65
N ASP A 36 -4.51 -1.54 -8.46
CA ASP A 36 -4.18 -0.50 -7.46
C ASP A 36 -2.70 -0.57 -7.04
N ALA A 37 -2.12 -1.78 -6.94
CA ALA A 37 -0.69 -1.93 -6.68
C ALA A 37 0.19 -1.36 -7.80
N SER A 38 -0.26 -1.45 -9.05
CA SER A 38 0.47 -0.88 -10.19
C SER A 38 0.40 0.65 -10.20
N GLU A 39 -0.80 1.20 -10.04
CA GLU A 39 -1.03 2.64 -9.96
C GLU A 39 -0.22 3.25 -8.79
N ARG A 40 -0.21 2.58 -7.64
CA ARG A 40 0.59 3.01 -6.48
C ARG A 40 2.09 2.95 -6.72
N ARG A 41 2.56 1.95 -7.48
CA ARG A 41 3.97 1.83 -7.82
C ARG A 41 4.42 3.02 -8.64
N GLU A 42 3.62 3.41 -9.62
CA GLU A 42 3.87 4.57 -10.45
C GLU A 42 3.84 5.85 -9.60
N ALA A 43 2.78 6.05 -8.81
CA ALA A 43 2.64 7.24 -7.96
C ALA A 43 3.75 7.36 -6.91
N LEU A 44 4.16 6.25 -6.27
CA LEU A 44 5.25 6.27 -5.29
C LEU A 44 6.61 6.51 -5.96
N ALA A 45 6.85 5.93 -7.14
CA ALA A 45 8.07 6.19 -7.90
C ALA A 45 8.16 7.67 -8.32
N GLU A 46 7.06 8.23 -8.83
CA GLU A 46 6.96 9.65 -9.17
C GLU A 46 7.20 10.54 -7.96
N ALA A 47 6.53 10.28 -6.84
CA ALA A 47 6.72 11.04 -5.60
C ALA A 47 8.17 11.00 -5.09
N VAL A 48 8.87 9.88 -5.25
CA VAL A 48 10.29 9.76 -4.90
C VAL A 48 11.16 10.66 -5.79
N GLU A 49 10.91 10.72 -7.09
CA GLU A 49 11.63 11.58 -8.04
C GLU A 49 11.27 13.06 -7.88
N GLU A 50 9.99 13.40 -7.76
CA GLU A 50 9.52 14.77 -7.51
C GLU A 50 10.13 15.37 -6.25
N SER A 51 10.30 14.53 -5.22
CA SER A 51 10.88 14.96 -3.94
C SER A 51 12.32 15.46 -4.06
N LEU A 52 13.00 15.24 -5.19
CA LEU A 52 14.31 15.81 -5.50
C LEU A 52 14.24 17.31 -5.79
N PHE A 53 13.11 17.80 -6.29
CA PHE A 53 12.93 19.17 -6.76
C PHE A 53 12.06 20.00 -5.82
N ARG A 54 11.14 19.38 -5.08
CA ARG A 54 10.25 20.04 -4.12
C ARG A 54 9.92 19.16 -2.91
N PRO A 55 9.57 19.71 -1.76
CA PRO A 55 8.96 18.92 -0.70
C PRO A 55 7.55 18.45 -1.09
N LEU A 56 7.21 17.24 -0.68
CA LEU A 56 5.84 16.72 -0.72
C LEU A 56 5.03 17.30 0.44
N THR A 57 3.77 17.61 0.18
CA THR A 57 2.79 18.07 1.17
C THR A 57 2.28 16.89 2.00
N ALA A 58 1.63 17.21 3.13
CA ALA A 58 1.03 16.19 3.99
C ALA A 58 -0.08 15.40 3.26
N GLU A 59 -0.89 16.08 2.46
CA GLU A 59 -1.99 15.51 1.69
C GLU A 59 -1.47 14.56 0.60
N GLU A 60 -0.48 14.98 -0.20
CA GLU A 60 0.18 14.12 -1.20
C GLU A 60 0.75 12.83 -0.56
N MET A 61 1.33 12.92 0.64
CA MET A 61 1.85 11.74 1.35
C MET A 61 0.76 10.85 1.95
N GLU A 62 -0.35 11.43 2.39
CA GLU A 62 -1.51 10.68 2.89
C GLU A 62 -2.17 9.87 1.78
N ASP A 63 -2.33 10.46 0.60
CA ASP A 63 -2.95 9.82 -0.58
C ASP A 63 -2.15 8.61 -1.09
N LEU A 64 -0.82 8.70 -1.05
CA LEU A 64 0.10 7.60 -1.39
C LEU A 64 0.00 6.44 -0.40
N GLY A 65 -0.35 6.73 0.86
CA GLY A 65 -0.40 5.76 1.94
C GLY A 65 -1.62 4.85 1.94
N ALA A 66 -1.69 4.04 2.99
CA ALA A 66 -2.83 3.21 3.34
C ALA A 66 -3.14 3.32 4.83
N PRO A 67 -4.37 2.99 5.26
CA PRO A 67 -4.66 2.79 6.68
C PRO A 67 -3.65 1.83 7.32
N GLY A 68 -2.95 2.29 8.35
CA GLY A 68 -1.90 1.51 9.03
C GLY A 68 -0.51 1.54 8.39
N LEU A 69 -0.34 2.15 7.20
CA LEU A 69 0.95 2.32 6.54
C LEU A 69 1.08 3.74 5.95
N ALA A 70 1.64 4.64 6.76
CA ALA A 70 1.87 6.02 6.36
C ALA A 70 3.15 6.18 5.52
N ILE A 71 3.05 6.93 4.42
CA ILE A 71 4.23 7.43 3.71
C ILE A 71 4.73 8.66 4.45
N THR A 72 6.01 8.65 4.82
CA THR A 72 6.63 9.74 5.59
C THR A 72 7.78 10.37 4.81
N PRO A 73 8.14 11.63 5.11
CA PRO A 73 9.33 12.25 4.50
C PRO A 73 10.60 11.43 4.70
N SER A 74 10.71 10.75 5.84
CA SER A 74 11.83 9.84 6.13
C SER A 74 11.84 8.62 5.25
N LEU A 75 10.68 8.03 4.93
CA LEU A 75 10.58 6.92 4.00
C LEU A 75 10.96 7.34 2.58
N ILE A 76 10.42 8.46 2.09
CA ILE A 76 10.73 8.99 0.76
C ILE A 76 12.23 9.28 0.63
N ARG A 77 12.83 9.96 1.63
CA ARG A 77 14.26 10.18 1.67
C ARG A 77 15.07 8.88 1.70
N ALA A 78 14.64 7.90 2.49
CA ALA A 78 15.32 6.61 2.56
C ALA A 78 15.30 5.88 1.21
N LEU A 79 14.17 5.91 0.49
CA LEU A 79 14.04 5.36 -0.87
C LEU A 79 14.96 6.06 -1.87
N ARG A 80 15.05 7.40 -1.80
CA ARG A 80 15.98 8.17 -2.65
C ARG A 80 17.44 7.78 -2.44
N ASN A 81 17.83 7.55 -1.19
CA ASN A 81 19.21 7.19 -0.85
C ASN A 81 19.58 5.74 -1.20
N MET A 82 18.61 4.93 -1.64
CA MET A 82 18.87 3.57 -2.11
C MET A 82 19.48 3.55 -3.51
N GLU A 83 20.24 2.48 -3.76
CA GLU A 83 20.71 2.12 -5.09
C GLU A 83 19.50 1.84 -6.01
N PRO A 84 19.51 2.22 -7.29
CA PRO A 84 18.31 2.18 -8.13
C PRO A 84 17.60 0.82 -8.17
N GLY A 85 18.33 -0.30 -8.31
CA GLY A 85 17.71 -1.63 -8.35
C GLY A 85 17.06 -2.04 -7.02
N LEU A 86 17.68 -1.69 -5.89
CA LEU A 86 17.10 -1.92 -4.57
C LEU A 86 15.90 -1.00 -4.31
N ARG A 87 15.93 0.23 -4.82
CA ARG A 87 14.83 1.19 -4.73
C ARG A 87 13.61 0.68 -5.48
N GLU A 88 13.78 0.21 -6.72
CA GLU A 88 12.68 -0.32 -7.55
C GLU A 88 11.97 -1.48 -6.85
N SER A 89 12.74 -2.46 -6.34
CA SER A 89 12.18 -3.58 -5.57
C SER A 89 11.48 -3.12 -4.28
N ALA A 90 12.03 -2.12 -3.58
CA ALA A 90 11.40 -1.57 -2.39
C ALA A 90 10.08 -0.86 -2.71
N VAL A 91 10.03 -0.06 -3.78
CA VAL A 91 8.84 0.65 -4.27
C VAL A 91 7.75 -0.35 -4.68
N GLU A 92 8.09 -1.38 -5.44
CA GLU A 92 7.15 -2.44 -5.83
C GLU A 92 6.50 -3.10 -4.60
N ARG A 93 7.33 -3.48 -3.62
CA ARG A 93 6.87 -4.17 -2.42
C ARG A 93 6.01 -3.28 -1.54
N ILE A 94 6.44 -2.03 -1.30
CA ILE A 94 5.67 -1.06 -0.52
C ILE A 94 4.33 -0.80 -1.20
N SER A 95 4.30 -0.59 -2.51
CA SER A 95 3.07 -0.31 -3.25
C SER A 95 2.08 -1.48 -3.21
N THR A 96 2.60 -2.71 -3.28
CA THR A 96 1.80 -3.93 -3.09
C THR A 96 1.24 -4.03 -1.67
N GLU A 97 2.03 -3.70 -0.65
CA GLU A 97 1.59 -3.68 0.76
C GLU A 97 0.48 -2.65 0.99
N ILE A 98 0.60 -1.45 0.39
CA ILE A 98 -0.40 -0.39 0.45
C ILE A 98 -1.70 -0.82 -0.24
N ALA A 99 -1.60 -1.44 -1.43
CA ALA A 99 -2.76 -1.92 -2.15
C ALA A 99 -3.52 -3.02 -1.39
N LEU A 100 -2.81 -3.96 -0.76
CA LEU A 100 -3.43 -4.98 0.10
C LEU A 100 -4.20 -4.35 1.26
N LEU A 101 -3.59 -3.39 1.97
CA LEU A 101 -4.22 -2.71 3.11
C LEU A 101 -5.46 -1.92 2.69
N ARG A 102 -5.42 -1.25 1.53
CA ARG A 102 -6.57 -0.50 1.02
C ARG A 102 -7.68 -1.40 0.52
N SER A 103 -7.35 -2.49 -0.16
CA SER A 103 -8.34 -3.50 -0.55
C SER A 103 -9.00 -4.12 0.68
N LEU A 104 -8.24 -4.42 1.73
CA LEU A 104 -8.80 -4.91 2.99
C LEU A 104 -9.73 -3.87 3.65
N GLU A 105 -9.37 -2.58 3.63
CA GLU A 105 -10.25 -1.51 4.13
C GLU A 105 -11.53 -1.39 3.29
N LYS A 106 -11.42 -1.42 1.96
CA LYS A 106 -12.58 -1.43 1.03
C LYS A 106 -13.53 -2.58 1.36
N VAL A 107 -13.00 -3.77 1.58
CA VAL A 107 -13.79 -4.95 1.96
C VAL A 107 -14.47 -4.77 3.32
N ASN A 108 -13.75 -4.26 4.32
CA ASN A 108 -14.33 -3.99 5.64
C ASN A 108 -15.43 -2.93 5.58
N LEU A 109 -15.25 -1.89 4.77
CA LEU A 109 -16.26 -0.87 4.54
C LEU A 109 -17.49 -1.45 3.82
N ALA A 110 -17.28 -2.19 2.73
CA ALA A 110 -18.35 -2.86 1.99
C ALA A 110 -19.16 -3.78 2.90
N ARG A 111 -18.49 -4.58 3.75
CA ARG A 111 -19.14 -5.44 4.76
C ARG A 111 -20.03 -4.64 5.71
N ARG A 112 -19.55 -3.51 6.24
CA ARG A 112 -20.35 -2.63 7.12
C ARG A 112 -21.57 -2.08 6.42
N VAL A 113 -21.42 -1.62 5.17
CA VAL A 113 -22.51 -1.11 4.35
C VAL A 113 -23.55 -2.20 4.07
N ILE A 114 -23.12 -3.41 3.69
CA ILE A 114 -24.01 -4.55 3.42
C ILE A 114 -24.80 -4.92 4.67
N LEU A 115 -24.14 -5.04 5.83
CA LEU A 115 -24.83 -5.39 7.08
C LEU A 115 -25.80 -4.29 7.54
N ALA A 116 -25.43 -3.03 7.38
CA ALA A 116 -26.32 -1.91 7.68
C ALA A 116 -27.55 -1.91 6.75
N GLY A 117 -27.35 -2.10 5.44
CA GLY A 117 -28.44 -2.19 4.46
C GLY A 117 -29.35 -3.39 4.70
N ALA A 118 -28.79 -4.56 5.02
CA ALA A 118 -29.56 -5.75 5.34
C ALA A 118 -30.34 -5.67 6.67
N SER A 119 -30.02 -4.68 7.50
CA SER A 119 -30.74 -4.41 8.75
C SER A 119 -31.99 -3.56 8.52
N LEU A 120 -32.15 -2.92 7.35
CA LEU A 120 -33.30 -2.09 7.02
C LEU A 120 -34.59 -2.92 6.90
N PRO A 121 -35.73 -2.48 7.46
CA PRO A 121 -37.01 -3.21 7.41
C PRO A 121 -37.44 -3.60 5.99
N GLU A 122 -37.19 -2.74 5.01
CA GLU A 122 -37.54 -2.95 3.61
C GLU A 122 -36.77 -4.13 3.00
N VAL A 123 -35.49 -4.29 3.38
CA VAL A 123 -34.65 -5.40 2.93
C VAL A 123 -34.95 -6.66 3.73
N GLN A 124 -35.24 -6.51 5.03
CA GLN A 124 -35.61 -7.62 5.92
C GLN A 124 -36.85 -8.39 5.46
N ALA A 125 -37.83 -7.68 4.89
CA ALA A 125 -39.04 -8.28 4.35
C ALA A 125 -38.88 -8.77 2.89
N SER A 126 -37.71 -8.59 2.28
CA SER A 126 -37.44 -8.91 0.88
C SER A 126 -36.63 -10.21 0.74
N PRO A 127 -36.87 -11.03 -0.31
CA PRO A 127 -36.02 -12.18 -0.62
C PRO A 127 -34.54 -11.80 -0.88
N ALA A 128 -34.26 -10.53 -1.17
CA ALA A 128 -32.90 -10.03 -1.30
C ALA A 128 -32.04 -10.26 -0.03
N ARG A 129 -32.66 -10.36 1.16
CA ARG A 129 -31.94 -10.66 2.40
C ARG A 129 -31.24 -12.01 2.34
N GLU A 130 -31.89 -13.05 1.83
CA GLU A 130 -31.32 -14.40 1.78
C GLU A 130 -30.12 -14.44 0.85
N MET A 131 -30.24 -13.86 -0.35
CA MET A 131 -29.14 -13.71 -1.29
C MET A 131 -27.95 -12.94 -0.69
N ILE A 132 -28.21 -11.83 0.01
CA ILE A 132 -27.15 -11.07 0.69
C ILE A 132 -26.45 -11.93 1.75
N MET A 133 -27.21 -12.64 2.58
CA MET A 133 -26.67 -13.36 3.75
C MET A 133 -26.03 -14.69 3.39
N GLN A 134 -26.49 -15.36 2.33
CA GLN A 134 -26.04 -16.71 1.96
C GLN A 134 -25.05 -16.72 0.79
N GLU A 135 -25.00 -15.67 -0.02
CA GLU A 135 -24.11 -15.62 -1.20
C GLU A 135 -23.13 -14.45 -1.12
N ALA A 136 -23.64 -13.21 -1.14
CA ALA A 136 -22.80 -12.03 -1.30
C ALA A 136 -21.86 -11.78 -0.11
N LEU A 137 -22.38 -11.87 1.12
CA LEU A 137 -21.58 -11.66 2.32
C LEU A 137 -20.52 -12.77 2.54
N PRO A 138 -20.86 -14.07 2.43
CA PRO A 138 -19.86 -15.13 2.50
C PRO A 138 -18.77 -15.04 1.42
N LEU A 139 -19.13 -14.66 0.19
CA LEU A 139 -18.14 -14.45 -0.87
C LEU A 139 -17.17 -13.32 -0.51
N LEU A 140 -17.70 -12.17 -0.03
CA LEU A 140 -16.88 -11.04 0.40
C LEU A 140 -15.98 -11.41 1.59
N GLU A 141 -16.46 -12.21 2.54
CA GLU A 141 -15.67 -12.69 3.68
C GLU A 141 -14.56 -13.67 3.24
N SER A 142 -14.83 -14.51 2.24
CA SER A 142 -13.81 -15.38 1.63
C SER A 142 -12.69 -14.56 0.98
N GLU A 143 -13.05 -13.56 0.18
CA GLU A 143 -12.06 -12.66 -0.44
C GLU A 143 -11.27 -11.85 0.60
N ALA A 144 -11.93 -11.40 1.68
CA ALA A 144 -11.26 -10.75 2.80
C ALA A 144 -10.18 -11.66 3.43
N SER A 145 -10.50 -12.94 3.60
CA SER A 145 -9.57 -13.94 4.13
C SER A 145 -8.37 -14.13 3.21
N LEU A 146 -8.60 -14.24 1.89
CA LEU A 146 -7.52 -14.39 0.90
C LEU A 146 -6.56 -13.20 0.93
N LEU A 147 -7.09 -11.97 0.94
CA LEU A 147 -6.27 -10.75 1.03
C LEU A 147 -5.47 -10.70 2.34
N LYS A 148 -6.09 -11.11 3.46
CA LYS A 148 -5.42 -11.17 4.75
C LYS A 148 -4.30 -12.21 4.76
N ASP A 149 -4.54 -13.40 4.22
CA ASP A 149 -3.54 -14.46 4.15
C ASP A 149 -2.35 -14.03 3.29
N GLU A 150 -2.61 -13.35 2.16
CA GLU A 150 -1.55 -12.78 1.33
C GLU A 150 -0.75 -11.69 2.06
N TYR A 151 -1.42 -10.77 2.76
CA TYR A 151 -0.75 -9.75 3.58
C TYR A 151 0.12 -10.37 4.67
N ASP A 152 -0.41 -11.35 5.41
CA ASP A 152 0.30 -12.03 6.49
C ASP A 152 1.49 -12.85 5.96
N LEU A 153 1.35 -13.48 4.79
CA LEU A 153 2.43 -14.21 4.11
C LEU A 153 3.55 -13.25 3.70
N ARG A 154 3.21 -12.14 3.04
CA ARG A 154 4.19 -11.14 2.59
C ARG A 154 4.91 -10.51 3.76
N THR A 155 4.18 -10.14 4.82
CA THR A 155 4.76 -9.57 6.04
C THR A 155 5.74 -10.53 6.71
N ARG A 156 5.40 -11.82 6.81
CA ARG A 156 6.29 -12.86 7.36
C ARG A 156 7.52 -13.10 6.51
N ALA A 157 7.38 -13.15 5.18
CA ALA A 157 8.48 -13.37 4.26
C ALA A 157 9.45 -12.16 4.19
N ALA A 158 8.96 -10.95 4.45
CA ALA A 158 9.68 -9.71 4.19
C ALA A 158 10.16 -8.94 5.43
N SER A 159 9.46 -9.04 6.57
CA SER A 159 9.28 -7.92 7.51
C SER A 159 8.74 -6.65 6.81
N SER A 160 8.05 -5.74 7.52
CA SER A 160 7.53 -4.51 6.88
C SER A 160 8.62 -3.79 6.07
N THR A 161 8.40 -3.67 4.76
CA THR A 161 9.45 -3.22 3.81
C THR A 161 9.82 -1.77 4.10
N ALA A 162 8.83 -0.91 4.38
CA ALA A 162 9.04 0.48 4.76
C ALA A 162 9.92 0.60 6.02
N ALA A 163 9.67 -0.21 7.05
CA ALA A 163 10.48 -0.20 8.27
C ALA A 163 11.91 -0.71 8.01
N ALA A 164 12.09 -1.69 7.11
CA ALA A 164 13.42 -2.16 6.71
C ALA A 164 14.20 -1.08 5.94
N VAL A 165 13.55 -0.37 5.01
CA VAL A 165 14.10 0.73 4.23
C VAL A 165 14.59 1.86 5.16
N ILE A 166 13.74 2.32 6.08
CA ILE A 166 14.08 3.38 7.04
C ILE A 166 15.25 2.96 7.94
N ARG A 167 15.23 1.74 8.49
CA ARG A 167 16.33 1.24 9.35
C ARG A 167 17.65 1.16 8.60
N SER A 168 17.63 0.77 7.33
CA SER A 168 18.81 0.73 6.48
C SER A 168 19.41 2.13 6.29
N ASP A 169 18.57 3.13 6.03
CA ASP A 169 19.00 4.52 5.88
C ASP A 169 19.58 5.09 7.17
N ILE A 170 18.94 4.86 8.32
CA ILE A 170 19.45 5.27 9.64
C ILE A 170 20.85 4.69 9.89
N ARG A 171 21.07 3.39 9.62
CA ARG A 171 22.39 2.76 9.78
C ARG A 171 23.45 3.39 8.87
N ARG A 172 23.09 3.73 7.63
CA ARG A 172 23.99 4.42 6.69
C ARG A 172 24.41 5.79 7.22
N GLN A 173 23.47 6.55 7.79
CA GLN A 173 23.75 7.86 8.38
C GLN A 173 24.68 7.76 9.60
N GLN A 174 24.47 6.78 10.48
CA GLN A 174 25.33 6.54 11.65
C GLN A 174 26.75 6.12 11.26
N GLY A 175 26.88 5.27 10.23
CA GLY A 175 28.18 4.88 9.68
C GLY A 175 28.94 6.04 9.04
N ALA A 176 28.25 6.94 8.34
CA ALA A 176 28.85 8.13 7.74
C ALA A 176 29.34 9.15 8.78
N GLY A 177 28.67 9.26 9.93
CA GLY A 177 29.07 10.15 11.04
C GLY A 177 30.31 9.72 11.82
N SER A 178 30.75 8.46 11.67
CA SER A 178 31.86 7.89 12.44
C SER A 178 33.22 7.97 11.72
N GLY A 179 33.26 8.43 10.46
CA GLY A 179 34.45 8.43 9.60
C GLY A 179 35.25 9.73 9.53
N GLN A 180 34.87 10.79 10.27
CA GLN A 180 35.54 12.10 10.23
C GLN A 180 36.24 12.42 11.56
N ASN A 181 37.18 11.60 12.02
CA ASN A 181 38.15 12.07 13.00
C ASN A 181 39.44 11.23 13.06
N LEU A 182 40.17 11.11 11.96
CA LEU A 182 41.58 10.70 11.98
C LEU A 182 42.34 11.42 10.85
N SER A 183 42.65 12.69 11.05
CA SER A 183 43.82 13.30 10.40
C SER A 183 45.00 13.07 11.35
N PRO A 184 45.97 12.20 11.03
CA PRO A 184 47.26 12.27 11.69
C PRO A 184 47.92 13.54 11.16
N THR A 185 47.96 14.58 11.98
CA THR A 185 48.89 15.71 11.79
C THR A 185 50.30 15.12 11.69
N ALA A 186 50.84 15.08 10.47
CA ALA A 186 52.24 14.78 10.24
C ALA A 186 53.10 15.85 10.93
N PRO A 187 54.04 15.49 11.82
CA PRO A 187 55.04 16.44 12.25
C PRO A 187 56.05 16.61 11.11
N THR A 188 56.02 17.77 10.45
CA THR A 188 57.08 18.18 9.53
C THR A 188 58.03 19.12 10.24
N SER A 189 59.33 18.87 10.03
CA SER A 189 60.52 19.71 10.33
C SER A 189 61.00 19.70 11.79
N GLN A 190 62.29 19.72 12.14
CA GLN A 190 63.56 19.85 11.41
C GLN A 190 64.71 19.72 12.44
N GLY A 191 65.87 19.20 12.03
CA GLY A 191 67.17 19.78 12.41
C GLY A 191 68.11 19.02 13.37
N ALA A 192 69.41 19.15 13.05
CA ALA A 192 70.64 18.74 13.76
C ALA A 192 71.04 17.26 13.58
N GLN A 193 71.94 16.86 12.67
CA GLN A 193 73.37 17.23 12.55
C GLN A 193 74.10 17.26 13.90
N GLN A 194 74.62 16.11 14.34
CA GLN A 194 76.06 15.81 14.48
C GLN A 194 76.25 14.38 15.00
#